data_AF-A0A9E0WEJ4-F1
#
_entry.id   AF-A0A9E0WEJ4-F1
#
_cell.length_a   1.000
_cell.length_b   1.000
_cell.length_c   1.000
_cell.angle_alpha   90.00
_cell.angle_beta   90.00
_cell.angle_gamma   90.00
#
_symmetry.space_group_name_H-M   'P 1'
#
loop_
_entity.id
_entity.type
_entity.pdbx_description
1 polymer ?
#
loop_
_entity_poly.entity_id
_entity_poly.type
_entity_poly.pdbx_seq_one_letter_code
_entity_poly.pdbx_strand_id
1 'polypeptide(L)'
;GNALVLLSSAEAWRLPPTVRSRCQLLRLPRVEKDAALEWLSSQGQGSAADAEHLLDMARGRAVFARLLADSDILAAKEALVASFPGLGQQQAGPPAAWSGVDLSVLLSELLVWVEDQVRGFDTDGFCDQAQSWLLLHRCVAELSSRIKQGATPGKDIVTAELFRLCRSREHAAFADIGGRFLSSLGRESAVS
;
A
#
# COMPACT_ATOMS: atom_id res chain seq x y z
N GLY A 1 36.60 -23.51 -2.43
CA GLY A 1 35.24 -23.89 -2.01
C GLY A 1 34.26 -23.33 -3.02
N ASN A 2 33.32 -24.14 -3.50
CA ASN A 2 32.30 -23.68 -4.45
C ASN A 2 31.13 -23.10 -3.66
N ALA A 3 30.97 -21.77 -3.68
CA ALA A 3 29.85 -21.08 -3.05
C ALA A 3 29.02 -20.37 -4.12
N LEU A 4 27.70 -20.55 -4.08
CA LEU A 4 26.72 -19.80 -4.86
C LEU A 4 25.96 -18.87 -3.92
N VAL A 5 25.89 -17.59 -4.26
CA VAL A 5 25.12 -16.59 -3.50
C VAL A 5 23.91 -16.19 -4.33
N LEU A 6 22.71 -16.38 -3.76
CA LEU A 6 21.45 -15.91 -4.34
C LEU A 6 20.94 -14.72 -3.51
N LEU A 7 20.74 -13.58 -4.18
CA LEU A 7 20.21 -12.37 -3.58
C LEU A 7 18.87 -12.03 -4.24
N SER A 8 17.84 -11.77 -3.42
CA SER A 8 16.52 -11.33 -3.90
C SER A 8 16.20 -9.95 -3.33
N SER A 9 15.71 -9.05 -4.18
CA SER A 9 15.30 -7.70 -3.78
C SER A 9 14.22 -7.16 -4.71
N ALA A 10 13.20 -6.52 -4.14
CA ALA A 10 12.16 -5.80 -4.88
C ALA A 10 12.65 -4.43 -5.40
N GLU A 11 13.70 -3.86 -4.79
CA GLU A 11 14.20 -2.51 -5.06
C GLU A 11 15.73 -2.57 -5.28
N ALA A 12 16.17 -3.29 -6.32
CA ALA A 12 17.60 -3.47 -6.60
C ALA A 12 18.39 -2.16 -6.70
N TRP A 13 17.73 -1.05 -7.10
CA TRP A 13 18.33 0.29 -7.18
C TRP A 13 18.77 0.86 -5.82
N ARG A 14 18.22 0.37 -4.69
CA ARG A 14 18.66 0.74 -3.33
C ARG A 14 19.91 0.01 -2.87
N LEU A 15 20.33 -1.03 -3.59
CA LEU A 15 21.54 -1.77 -3.25
C LEU A 15 22.80 -0.93 -3.56
N PRO A 16 23.85 -1.00 -2.72
CA PRO A 16 25.11 -0.34 -2.99
C PRO A 16 25.63 -0.68 -4.40
N PRO A 17 26.22 0.28 -5.13
CA PRO A 17 26.79 0.03 -6.45
C PRO A 17 27.76 -1.16 -6.46
N THR A 18 28.51 -1.36 -5.37
CA THR A 18 29.49 -2.44 -5.20
C THR A 18 28.88 -3.83 -5.09
N VAL A 19 27.64 -3.96 -4.61
CA VAL A 19 26.89 -5.22 -4.62
C VAL A 19 26.37 -5.46 -6.03
N ARG A 20 25.75 -4.44 -6.64
CA ARG A 20 25.16 -4.54 -7.99
C ARG A 20 26.19 -4.90 -9.06
N SER A 21 27.41 -4.36 -8.98
CA SER A 21 28.47 -4.63 -9.96
C SER A 21 29.05 -6.05 -9.88
N ARG A 22 28.77 -6.78 -8.79
CA ARG A 22 29.26 -8.15 -8.55
C ARG A 22 28.17 -9.21 -8.73
N CYS A 23 26.91 -8.81 -8.91
CA CYS A 23 25.79 -9.71 -9.09
C CYS A 23 25.35 -9.74 -10.56
N GLN A 24 24.99 -10.92 -11.06
CA GLN A 24 24.22 -11.03 -12.30
C GLN A 24 22.76 -10.67 -11.99
N LEU A 25 22.21 -9.65 -12.64
CA LEU A 25 20.82 -9.26 -12.46
C LEU A 25 19.90 -10.16 -13.29
N LEU A 26 19.14 -11.01 -12.61
CA LEU A 26 18.02 -11.74 -13.19
C LEU A 26 16.72 -10.99 -12.83
N ARG A 27 16.01 -10.47 -13.83
CA ARG A 27 14.69 -9.85 -13.62
C ARG A 27 13.62 -10.92 -13.70
N LEU A 28 12.83 -11.05 -12.63
CA LEU A 28 11.64 -11.89 -12.64
C LEU A 28 10.50 -11.09 -13.27
N PRO A 29 9.95 -11.52 -14.43
CA PRO A 29 8.84 -10.82 -15.07
C PRO A 29 7.58 -10.94 -14.22
N ARG A 30 6.64 -10.02 -14.44
CA ARG A 30 5.28 -10.16 -13.89
C ARG A 30 4.59 -11.29 -14.65
N VAL A 31 3.89 -12.14 -13.91
CA VAL A 31 3.06 -13.20 -14.50
C VAL A 31 1.81 -12.56 -15.10
N GLU A 32 1.41 -12.99 -16.29
CA GLU A 32 0.15 -12.59 -16.93
C GLU A 32 -1.05 -13.04 -16.09
N LYS A 33 -2.16 -12.30 -16.17
CA LYS A 33 -3.35 -12.57 -15.34
C LYS A 33 -3.87 -14.00 -15.55
N ASP A 34 -4.00 -14.43 -16.80
CA ASP A 34 -4.55 -15.75 -17.14
C ASP A 34 -3.67 -16.89 -16.58
N ALA A 35 -2.35 -16.79 -16.75
CA ALA A 35 -1.40 -17.76 -16.20
C ALA A 35 -1.42 -17.80 -14.66
N ALA A 36 -1.65 -16.64 -14.01
CA ALA A 36 -1.80 -16.59 -12.56
C ALA A 36 -3.11 -17.26 -12.08
N LEU A 37 -4.21 -17.08 -12.82
CA LEU A 37 -5.50 -17.72 -12.52
C LEU A 37 -5.45 -19.23 -12.75
N GLU A 38 -4.86 -19.68 -13.87
CA GLU A 38 -4.61 -21.09 -14.14
C GLU A 38 -3.77 -21.73 -13.04
N TRP A 39 -2.70 -21.05 -12.61
CA TRP A 39 -1.88 -21.52 -11.51
C TRP A 39 -2.68 -21.60 -10.20
N LEU A 40 -3.43 -20.55 -9.82
CA LEU A 40 -4.25 -20.57 -8.60
C LEU A 40 -5.27 -21.72 -8.62
N SER A 41 -5.94 -21.92 -9.74
CA SER A 41 -6.89 -23.02 -9.94
C SER A 41 -6.22 -24.38 -9.77
N SER A 42 -4.99 -24.54 -10.29
CA SER A 42 -4.19 -25.77 -10.10
C SER A 42 -3.80 -26.03 -8.64
N GLN A 43 -3.78 -25.00 -7.79
CA GLN A 43 -3.48 -25.10 -6.36
C GLN A 43 -4.72 -25.43 -5.50
N GLY A 44 -5.85 -25.81 -6.11
CA GLY A 44 -7.08 -26.18 -5.42
C GLY A 44 -7.89 -24.99 -4.89
N GLN A 45 -7.70 -23.81 -5.48
CA GLN A 45 -8.39 -22.59 -5.07
C GLN A 45 -9.79 -22.52 -5.68
N GLY A 46 -10.78 -23.00 -4.92
CA GLY A 46 -12.20 -22.68 -5.07
C GLY A 46 -12.76 -22.71 -6.50
N SER A 47 -13.78 -21.89 -6.74
CA SER A 47 -14.30 -21.60 -8.06
C SER A 47 -13.41 -20.59 -8.80
N ALA A 48 -13.58 -20.45 -10.12
CA ALA A 48 -12.86 -19.44 -10.89
C ALA A 48 -13.07 -18.01 -10.35
N ALA A 49 -14.27 -17.70 -9.84
CA ALA A 49 -14.58 -16.42 -9.22
C ALA A 49 -13.79 -16.20 -7.92
N ASP A 50 -13.60 -17.25 -7.11
CA ASP A 50 -12.79 -17.16 -5.89
C ASP A 50 -11.31 -16.90 -6.22
N ALA A 51 -10.79 -17.56 -7.25
CA ALA A 51 -9.42 -17.36 -7.73
C ALA A 51 -9.20 -15.93 -8.27
N GLU A 52 -10.16 -15.39 -9.02
CA GLU A 52 -10.14 -14.00 -9.49
C GLU A 52 -10.15 -13.01 -8.34
N HIS A 53 -11.06 -13.19 -7.38
CA HIS A 53 -11.16 -12.34 -6.20
C HIS A 53 -9.87 -12.35 -5.36
N LEU A 54 -9.32 -13.54 -5.09
CA LEU A 54 -8.03 -13.69 -4.41
C LEU A 54 -6.90 -13.00 -5.15
N LEU A 55 -6.86 -13.12 -6.48
CA LEU A 55 -5.83 -12.50 -7.31
C LEU A 55 -5.95 -10.97 -7.31
N ASP A 56 -7.17 -10.45 -7.34
CA ASP A 56 -7.44 -9.01 -7.27
C ASP A 56 -7.06 -8.45 -5.89
N MET A 57 -7.43 -9.13 -4.80
CA MET A 57 -7.00 -8.79 -3.43
C MET A 57 -5.47 -8.88 -3.28
N ALA A 58 -4.80 -9.76 -4.03
CA ALA A 58 -3.35 -9.86 -4.08
C ALA A 58 -2.68 -8.92 -5.11
N ARG A 59 -3.45 -8.08 -5.82
CA ARG A 59 -2.98 -7.18 -6.89
C ARG A 59 -2.17 -7.90 -7.98
N GLY A 60 -2.63 -9.09 -8.36
CA GLY A 60 -2.00 -9.91 -9.39
C GLY A 60 -0.80 -10.73 -8.92
N ARG A 61 -0.48 -10.75 -7.61
CA ARG A 61 0.62 -11.55 -7.06
C ARG A 61 0.12 -12.96 -6.73
N ALA A 62 0.17 -13.87 -7.71
CA ALA A 62 -0.37 -15.23 -7.59
C ALA A 62 0.04 -15.97 -6.30
N VAL A 63 1.33 -15.96 -5.96
CA VAL A 63 1.82 -16.62 -4.73
C VAL A 63 1.22 -16.00 -3.46
N PHE A 64 1.03 -14.68 -3.44
CA PHE A 64 0.40 -14.00 -2.30
C PHE A 64 -1.12 -14.26 -2.26
N ALA A 65 -1.79 -14.34 -3.40
CA ALA A 65 -3.20 -14.76 -3.48
C ALA A 65 -3.41 -16.14 -2.87
N ARG A 66 -2.51 -17.08 -3.18
CA ARG A 66 -2.53 -18.43 -2.58
C ARG A 66 -2.35 -18.39 -1.06
N LEU A 67 -1.48 -17.53 -0.55
CA LEU A 67 -1.28 -17.35 0.89
C LEU A 67 -2.50 -16.74 1.57
N LEU A 68 -3.17 -15.77 0.93
CA LEU A 68 -4.39 -15.16 1.46
C LEU A 68 -5.48 -16.21 1.69
N ALA A 69 -5.64 -17.15 0.76
CA ALA A 69 -6.68 -18.18 0.85
C ALA A 69 -6.54 -19.13 2.04
N ASP A 70 -5.32 -19.39 2.51
CA ASP A 70 -5.06 -20.29 3.64
C ASP A 70 -5.04 -19.57 5.00
N SER A 71 -5.48 -18.31 5.05
CA SER A 71 -5.30 -17.46 6.22
C SER A 71 -6.50 -16.57 6.53
N ASP A 72 -6.67 -16.22 7.80
CA ASP A 72 -7.64 -15.20 8.25
C ASP A 72 -7.29 -13.78 7.77
N ILE A 73 -6.15 -13.62 7.07
CA ILE A 73 -5.67 -12.35 6.52
C ILE A 73 -6.63 -11.83 5.43
N LEU A 74 -7.28 -12.73 4.68
CA LEU A 74 -8.20 -12.32 3.61
C LEU A 74 -9.35 -11.48 4.17
N ALA A 75 -10.05 -11.98 5.19
CA ALA A 75 -11.18 -11.28 5.80
C ALA A 75 -10.77 -9.93 6.40
N ALA A 76 -9.62 -9.87 7.08
CA ALA A 76 -9.08 -8.63 7.62
C ALA A 76 -8.75 -7.62 6.50
N LYS A 77 -8.17 -8.09 5.39
CA LYS A 77 -7.86 -7.26 4.23
C LYS A 77 -9.11 -6.78 3.50
N GLU A 78 -10.11 -7.63 3.32
CA GLU A 78 -11.41 -7.26 2.75
C GLU A 78 -12.11 -6.18 3.58
N ALA A 79 -12.18 -6.38 4.90
CA ALA A 79 -12.75 -5.41 5.83
C ALA A 79 -11.99 -4.06 5.77
N LEU A 80 -10.67 -4.10 5.62
CA LEU A 80 -9.85 -2.92 5.44
C LEU A 80 -10.19 -2.18 4.14
N VAL A 81 -10.17 -2.87 3.00
CA VAL A 81 -10.44 -2.26 1.68
C VAL A 81 -11.87 -1.72 1.63
N ALA A 82 -12.85 -2.46 2.17
CA ALA A 82 -14.24 -2.04 2.25
C ALA A 82 -14.45 -0.78 3.12
N SER A 83 -13.50 -0.45 4.01
CA SER A 83 -13.61 0.74 4.85
C SER A 83 -13.29 2.05 4.12
N PHE A 84 -12.56 2.00 2.99
CA PHE A 84 -12.01 3.21 2.36
C PHE A 84 -13.05 4.12 1.66
N PRO A 85 -14.04 3.60 0.91
CA PRO A 85 -15.05 4.46 0.27
C PRO A 85 -15.85 5.32 1.26
N GLY A 86 -15.95 4.90 2.53
CA GLY A 86 -16.69 5.60 3.58
C GLY A 86 -15.93 6.72 4.28
N LEU A 87 -14.63 6.93 4.02
CA LEU A 87 -13.78 7.81 4.85
C LEU A 87 -14.16 9.30 4.82
N GLY A 88 -14.90 9.74 3.79
CA GLY A 88 -15.41 11.11 3.69
C GLY A 88 -16.68 11.38 4.53
N GLN A 89 -17.33 10.33 5.05
CA GLN A 89 -18.56 10.47 5.84
C GLN A 89 -18.26 10.83 7.30
N GLN A 90 -19.27 11.35 8.01
CA GLN A 90 -19.17 11.72 9.43
C GLN A 90 -18.94 10.46 10.30
N GLN A 91 -17.67 10.10 10.51
CA GLN A 91 -17.24 9.06 11.44
C GLN A 91 -16.48 9.67 12.62
N ALA A 92 -16.74 9.13 13.82
CA ALA A 92 -16.17 9.60 15.08
C ALA A 92 -14.68 9.27 15.24
N GLY A 93 -14.17 8.29 14.49
CA GLY A 93 -12.77 7.83 14.56
C GLY A 93 -12.42 6.85 13.43
N PRO A 94 -11.17 6.32 13.43
CA PRO A 94 -10.72 5.38 12.42
C PRO A 94 -11.61 4.12 12.37
N PRO A 95 -11.85 3.55 11.18
CA PRO A 95 -12.56 2.28 11.06
C PRO A 95 -11.87 1.18 11.87
N ALA A 96 -12.66 0.34 12.56
CA ALA A 96 -12.12 -0.74 13.41
C ALA A 96 -11.18 -1.69 12.65
N ALA A 97 -11.45 -1.91 11.35
CA ALA A 97 -10.63 -2.74 10.47
C ALA A 97 -9.15 -2.30 10.40
N TRP A 98 -8.86 -1.01 10.60
CA TRP A 98 -7.48 -0.51 10.53
C TRP A 98 -6.61 -1.02 11.68
N SER A 99 -7.21 -1.25 12.85
CA SER A 99 -6.50 -1.76 14.03
C SER A 99 -6.14 -3.25 13.88
N GLY A 100 -6.91 -4.00 13.09
CA GLY A 100 -6.72 -5.43 12.87
C GLY A 100 -5.60 -5.81 11.90
N VAL A 101 -5.01 -4.83 11.22
CA VAL A 101 -3.94 -5.06 10.22
C VAL A 101 -2.63 -4.42 10.64
N ASP A 102 -1.51 -4.91 10.11
CA ASP A 102 -0.23 -4.24 10.27
C ASP A 102 -0.22 -2.88 9.59
N LEU A 103 0.53 -1.93 10.17
CA LEU A 103 0.60 -0.57 9.65
C LEU A 103 1.15 -0.52 8.20
N SER A 104 2.09 -1.42 7.88
CA SER A 104 2.61 -1.55 6.51
C SER A 104 1.53 -1.98 5.51
N VAL A 105 0.63 -2.87 5.92
CA VAL A 105 -0.53 -3.32 5.13
C VAL A 105 -1.53 -2.18 4.98
N LEU A 106 -1.88 -1.49 6.07
CA LEU A 106 -2.76 -0.31 6.02
C LEU A 106 -2.25 0.72 5.02
N LEU A 107 -0.96 1.09 5.10
CA LEU A 107 -0.35 2.07 4.20
C LEU A 107 -0.30 1.61 2.75
N SER A 108 -0.02 0.31 2.50
CA SER A 108 0.01 -0.19 1.12
C SER A 108 -1.37 -0.20 0.48
N GLU A 109 -2.40 -0.63 1.21
CA GLU A 109 -3.77 -0.66 0.69
C GLU A 109 -4.34 0.75 0.54
N LEU A 110 -4.01 1.68 1.46
CA LEU A 110 -4.44 3.07 1.36
C LEU A 110 -3.80 3.77 0.15
N LEU A 111 -2.52 3.52 -0.14
CA LEU A 111 -1.86 4.02 -1.36
C LEU A 111 -2.54 3.51 -2.62
N VAL A 112 -2.82 2.20 -2.66
CA VAL A 112 -3.54 1.59 -3.78
C VAL A 112 -4.89 2.26 -3.99
N TRP A 113 -5.66 2.43 -2.91
CA TRP A 113 -6.96 3.09 -3.00
C TRP A 113 -6.86 4.53 -3.50
N VAL A 114 -5.95 5.33 -2.95
CA VAL A 114 -5.72 6.72 -3.41
C VAL A 114 -5.35 6.76 -4.90
N GLU A 115 -4.48 5.87 -5.37
CA GLU A 115 -4.10 5.79 -6.78
C GLU A 115 -5.27 5.39 -7.67
N ASP A 116 -6.08 4.43 -7.25
CA ASP A 116 -7.25 3.99 -8.01
C ASP A 116 -8.30 5.11 -8.11
N GLN A 117 -8.46 5.96 -7.08
CA GLN A 117 -9.31 7.17 -7.15
C GLN A 117 -8.79 8.18 -8.18
N VAL A 118 -7.49 8.47 -8.18
CA VAL A 118 -6.88 9.42 -9.13
C VAL A 118 -6.98 8.91 -10.57
N ARG A 119 -6.80 7.60 -10.80
CA ARG A 119 -6.94 6.98 -12.14
C ARG A 119 -8.38 7.04 -12.67
N GLY A 120 -9.37 7.10 -11.78
CA GLY A 120 -10.79 7.15 -12.14
C GLY A 120 -11.29 8.54 -12.54
N PHE A 121 -10.48 9.58 -12.40
CA PHE A 121 -10.86 10.94 -12.78
C PHE A 121 -10.87 11.15 -14.29
N ASP A 122 -11.89 11.88 -14.75
CA ASP A 122 -11.86 12.53 -16.04
C ASP A 122 -10.98 13.80 -15.99
N THR A 123 -10.75 14.40 -17.15
CA THR A 123 -9.87 15.58 -17.28
C THR A 123 -10.33 16.75 -16.42
N ASP A 124 -11.65 16.95 -16.32
CA ASP A 124 -12.23 18.08 -15.59
C ASP A 124 -12.14 17.85 -14.07
N GLY A 125 -12.49 16.65 -13.59
CA GLY A 125 -12.35 16.26 -12.19
C GLY A 125 -10.90 16.23 -11.70
N PHE A 126 -9.95 15.99 -12.60
CA PHE A 126 -8.53 16.09 -12.27
C PHE A 126 -8.12 17.52 -11.89
N CYS A 127 -8.57 18.55 -12.61
CA CYS A 127 -8.22 19.93 -12.29
C CYS A 127 -8.72 20.37 -10.91
N ASP A 128 -9.91 19.93 -10.51
CA ASP A 128 -10.55 20.37 -9.27
C ASP A 128 -10.10 19.57 -8.04
N GLN A 129 -9.86 18.26 -8.19
CA GLN A 129 -9.61 17.37 -7.06
C GLN A 129 -8.23 16.72 -7.02
N ALA A 130 -7.46 16.71 -8.12
CA ALA A 130 -6.19 15.99 -8.13
C ALA A 130 -5.20 16.55 -7.13
N GLN A 131 -5.19 17.86 -6.86
CA GLN A 131 -4.23 18.43 -5.92
C GLN A 131 -4.41 17.86 -4.50
N SER A 132 -5.64 17.70 -4.02
CA SER A 132 -5.91 17.12 -2.70
C SER A 132 -5.59 15.62 -2.67
N TRP A 133 -5.93 14.87 -3.72
CA TRP A 133 -5.57 13.46 -3.80
C TRP A 133 -4.06 13.20 -3.91
N LEU A 134 -3.35 13.99 -4.71
CA LEU A 134 -1.89 13.89 -4.85
C LEU A 134 -1.17 14.29 -3.56
N LEU A 135 -1.68 15.29 -2.83
CA LEU A 135 -1.15 15.61 -1.51
C LEU A 135 -1.39 14.49 -0.50
N LEU A 136 -2.59 13.88 -0.50
CA LEU A 136 -2.88 12.72 0.34
C LEU A 136 -1.95 11.55 -0.02
N HIS A 137 -1.80 11.23 -1.30
CA HIS A 137 -0.86 10.22 -1.80
C HIS A 137 0.54 10.47 -1.26
N ARG A 138 1.04 11.71 -1.39
CA ARG A 138 2.36 12.10 -0.90
C ARG A 138 2.51 11.91 0.60
N CYS A 139 1.50 12.26 1.40
CA CYS A 139 1.53 12.06 2.85
C CYS A 139 1.67 10.57 3.22
N VAL A 140 0.85 9.72 2.59
CA VAL A 140 0.86 8.27 2.86
C VAL A 140 2.16 7.63 2.33
N ALA A 141 2.64 8.05 1.15
CA ALA A 141 3.85 7.53 0.52
C ALA A 141 5.11 7.87 1.32
N GLU A 142 5.21 9.10 1.83
CA GLU A 142 6.33 9.55 2.65
C GLU A 142 6.40 8.75 3.96
N LEU A 143 5.27 8.57 4.63
CA LEU A 143 5.18 7.77 5.85
C LEU A 143 5.53 6.30 5.58
N SER A 144 5.02 5.71 4.50
CA SER A 144 5.35 4.34 4.06
C SER A 144 6.85 4.18 3.78
N SER A 145 7.45 5.15 3.10
CA SER A 145 8.89 5.17 2.81
C SER A 145 9.72 5.16 4.10
N ARG A 146 9.35 5.96 5.10
CA ARG A 146 10.05 6.03 6.40
C ARG A 146 9.95 4.73 7.19
N ILE A 147 8.77 4.12 7.23
CA ILE A 147 8.59 2.82 7.90
C ILE A 147 9.43 1.74 7.21
N LYS A 148 9.46 1.74 5.86
CA LYS A 148 10.36 0.85 5.09
C LYS A 148 11.86 1.12 5.32
N GLN A 149 12.21 2.30 5.83
CA GLN A 149 13.58 2.66 6.22
C GLN A 149 13.87 2.38 7.71
N GLY A 150 12.91 1.83 8.45
CA GLY A 150 13.10 1.40 9.84
C GLY A 150 12.46 2.31 10.89
N ALA A 151 11.70 3.35 10.50
CA ALA A 151 10.94 4.12 11.47
C ALA A 151 9.82 3.27 12.11
N THR A 152 9.69 3.32 13.44
CA THR A 152 8.70 2.55 14.22
C THR A 152 7.75 3.49 14.97
N PRO A 153 6.84 4.19 14.28
CA PRO A 153 5.93 5.12 14.94
C PRO A 153 4.84 4.37 15.74
N GLY A 154 4.25 5.04 16.71
CA GLY A 154 3.11 4.49 17.47
C GLY A 154 1.91 4.24 16.55
N LYS A 155 1.49 2.98 16.42
CA LYS A 155 0.43 2.55 15.48
C LYS A 155 -0.86 3.35 15.64
N ASP A 156 -1.32 3.57 16.87
CA ASP A 156 -2.59 4.23 17.14
C ASP A 156 -2.57 5.71 16.73
N ILE A 157 -1.45 6.39 17.01
CA ILE A 157 -1.23 7.79 16.63
C ILE A 157 -1.25 7.92 15.10
N VAL A 158 -0.52 7.06 14.41
CA VAL A 158 -0.46 7.08 12.95
C VAL A 158 -1.81 6.74 12.33
N THR A 159 -2.51 5.74 12.87
CA THR A 159 -3.86 5.36 12.41
C THR A 159 -4.82 6.53 12.54
N ALA A 160 -4.80 7.25 13.67
CA ALA A 160 -5.62 8.43 13.89
C ALA A 160 -5.27 9.58 12.92
N GLU A 161 -3.98 9.84 12.70
CA GLU A 161 -3.52 10.89 11.77
C GLU A 161 -3.85 10.56 10.30
N LEU A 162 -3.66 9.32 9.87
CA LEU A 162 -4.06 8.87 8.54
C LEU A 162 -5.56 9.06 8.32
N PHE A 163 -6.37 8.66 9.31
CA PHE A 163 -7.82 8.85 9.24
C PHE A 163 -8.19 10.33 9.15
N ARG A 164 -7.53 11.19 9.96
CA ARG A 164 -7.71 12.64 9.92
C ARG A 164 -7.36 13.23 8.54
N LEU A 165 -6.27 12.77 7.92
CA LEU A 165 -5.87 13.18 6.57
C LEU A 165 -6.92 12.76 5.53
N CYS A 166 -7.33 11.50 5.52
CA CYS A 166 -8.35 11.02 4.58
C CYS A 166 -9.65 11.80 4.70
N ARG A 167 -10.14 12.00 5.94
CA ARG A 167 -11.40 12.71 6.21
C ARG A 167 -11.34 14.19 5.84
N SER A 168 -10.20 14.85 6.06
CA SER A 168 -10.05 16.28 5.79
C SER A 168 -9.75 16.63 4.34
N ARG A 169 -9.58 15.63 3.45
CA ARG A 169 -9.17 15.80 2.05
C ARG A 169 -9.96 16.87 1.29
N GLU A 170 -11.28 16.88 1.42
CA GLU A 170 -12.17 17.80 0.70
C GLU A 170 -12.31 19.16 1.38
N HIS A 171 -11.75 19.32 2.58
CA HIS A 171 -11.81 20.58 3.30
C HIS A 171 -10.86 21.60 2.69
N ALA A 172 -11.26 22.87 2.61
CA ALA A 172 -10.42 23.97 2.12
C ALA A 172 -9.08 24.15 2.86
N ALA A 173 -8.94 23.56 4.05
CA ALA A 173 -7.74 23.63 4.89
C ALA A 173 -6.80 22.43 4.68
N PHE A 174 -7.16 21.49 3.79
CA PHE A 174 -6.42 20.25 3.61
C PHE A 174 -4.97 20.48 3.18
N ALA A 175 -4.72 21.48 2.33
CA ALA A 175 -3.38 21.86 1.91
C ALA A 175 -2.47 22.16 3.12
N ASP A 176 -2.96 22.95 4.08
CA ASP A 176 -2.23 23.30 5.30
C ASP A 176 -2.10 22.11 6.26
N ILE A 177 -3.12 21.26 6.32
CA ILE A 177 -3.11 20.05 7.15
C ILE A 177 -2.04 19.07 6.64
N GLY A 178 -2.06 18.73 5.36
CA GLY A 178 -1.09 17.84 4.73
C GLY A 178 0.32 18.43 4.74
N GLY A 179 0.47 19.73 4.50
CA GLY A 179 1.77 20.41 4.58
C GLY A 179 2.39 20.35 5.98
N ARG A 180 1.59 20.56 7.04
CA ARG A 180 2.06 20.42 8.42
C ARG A 180 2.44 18.99 8.77
N PHE A 181 1.65 18.00 8.32
CA PHE A 181 1.96 16.59 8.50
C PHE A 181 3.30 16.20 7.85
N LEU A 182 3.51 16.58 6.59
CA LEU A 182 4.79 16.32 5.91
C LEU A 182 5.97 17.00 6.63
N SER A 183 5.75 18.22 7.13
CA SER A 183 6.77 18.97 7.87
C SER A 183 7.10 18.32 9.23
N SER A 184 6.12 17.75 9.93
CA SER A 184 6.37 17.07 11.22
C SER A 184 7.20 15.82 11.04
N LEU A 185 6.97 15.05 9.96
CA LEU A 185 7.81 13.89 9.62
C LEU A 185 9.28 14.28 9.39
N GLY A 186 9.53 15.44 8.77
CA GLY A 186 10.89 15.95 8.55
C GLY A 186 11.64 16.36 9.82
N ARG A 187 10.93 16.85 10.84
CA ARG A 187 11.54 17.29 12.12
C ARG A 187 11.99 16.12 13.00
N GLU A 188 11.30 14.99 12.94
CA GLU A 188 11.70 13.77 13.69
C GLU A 188 13.00 13.14 13.17
N SER A 189 13.47 13.53 11.98
CA SER A 189 14.71 13.02 11.37
C SER A 189 15.97 13.77 11.85
N ALA A 190 15.80 14.92 12.50
CA ALA A 190 16.90 15.77 12.96
C ALA A 190 17.30 15.49 14.42
N VAL A 191 16.62 14.55 15.08
CA VAL A 191 16.98 14.07 16.41
C VAL A 191 17.54 12.65 16.22
N SER A 192 18.84 12.58 15.95
CA SER A 192 19.64 11.35 15.96
C SER A 192 21.02 11.71 16.46
#